data_AF-A0A2E0EL45-F1
#
_entry.id   AF-A0A2E0EL45-F1
#
_cell.length_a   1.000
_cell.length_b   1.000
_cell.length_c   1.000
_cell.angle_alpha   90.00
_cell.angle_beta   90.00
_cell.angle_gamma   90.00
#
_symmetry.space_group_name_H-M   'P 1'
#
loop_
_entity.id
_entity.type
_entity.pdbx_description
1 polymer ?
#
loop_
_entity_poly.entity_id
_entity_poly.type
_entity_poly.pdbx_seq_one_letter_code
_entity_poly.pdbx_strand_id
1 'polypeptide(L)'
;MNRDKTYLEFCNASLESLKNVDLNRAFEVACANGHLDSVKYLLENDSKSEIDLWSESLYLEICKFGRLEILKFLYASRMLDIHLEDDLMFRVACEYGNLELAKFLLPLSVNICAKHDWAFRFACINKHENVVEFLLSLLNQTMHEFHYYKDGEYYILKPLCHAGDEREHYVVFDHSKIYCRSEKYLGDCLKKYEEHYSKF
;
A
#
# COMPACT_ATOMS: atom_id res chain seq x y z
N MET A 1 32.45 29.71 -32.20
CA MET A 1 31.56 28.53 -32.21
C MET A 1 31.73 27.80 -30.88
N ASN A 2 30.79 27.71 -29.95
CA ASN A 2 29.42 28.21 -29.91
C ASN A 2 28.97 28.24 -28.42
N ARG A 3 29.56 29.12 -27.58
CA ARG A 3 29.24 29.21 -26.14
C ARG A 3 27.78 29.62 -25.89
N ASP A 4 27.20 30.39 -26.81
CA ASP A 4 25.79 30.81 -26.76
C ASP A 4 24.84 29.64 -27.03
N LYS A 5 25.21 28.66 -27.88
CA LYS A 5 24.42 27.43 -28.05
C LYS A 5 24.34 26.64 -26.74
N THR A 6 25.47 26.45 -26.07
CA THR A 6 25.56 25.61 -24.87
C THR A 6 24.81 26.24 -23.69
N TYR A 7 24.82 27.58 -23.59
CA TYR A 7 24.06 28.30 -22.57
C TYR A 7 22.54 28.27 -22.84
N LEU A 8 22.12 28.45 -24.10
CA LEU A 8 20.71 28.34 -24.49
C LEU A 8 20.18 26.92 -24.31
N GLU A 9 20.96 25.89 -24.65
CA GLU A 9 20.63 24.48 -24.40
C GLU A 9 20.44 24.20 -22.90
N PHE A 10 21.33 24.72 -22.04
CA PHE A 10 21.20 24.59 -20.59
C PHE A 10 19.97 25.33 -20.02
N CYS A 11 19.71 26.56 -20.48
CA CYS A 11 18.52 27.31 -20.08
C CYS A 11 17.23 26.63 -20.55
N ASN A 12 17.19 26.06 -21.75
CA ASN A 12 16.04 25.32 -22.26
C ASN A 12 15.81 24.03 -21.46
N ALA A 13 16.86 23.26 -21.18
CA ALA A 13 16.75 22.07 -20.32
C ALA A 13 16.26 22.41 -18.90
N SER A 14 16.70 23.55 -18.34
CA SER A 14 16.23 24.03 -17.04
C SER A 14 14.75 24.46 -17.08
N LEU A 15 14.32 25.11 -18.16
CA LEU A 15 12.93 25.52 -18.38
C LEU A 15 12.00 24.34 -18.65
N GLU A 16 12.45 23.34 -19.42
CA GLU A 16 11.74 22.07 -19.64
C GLU A 16 11.59 21.29 -18.33
N SER A 17 12.66 21.19 -17.54
CA SER A 17 12.62 20.58 -16.21
C SER A 17 11.60 21.27 -15.29
N LEU A 18 11.59 22.61 -15.26
CA LEU A 18 10.60 23.38 -14.48
C LEU A 18 9.16 23.15 -14.96
N LYS A 19 8.91 23.14 -16.28
CA LYS A 19 7.60 22.83 -16.85
C LYS A 19 7.13 21.41 -16.51
N ASN A 20 8.03 20.44 -16.54
CA ASN A 20 7.73 19.05 -16.20
C ASN A 20 7.40 18.90 -14.71
N VAL A 21 8.07 19.65 -13.82
CA VAL A 21 7.72 19.69 -12.39
C VAL A 21 6.31 20.23 -12.18
N ASP A 22 5.93 21.31 -12.88
CA ASP A 22 4.57 21.87 -12.80
C ASP A 22 3.52 20.90 -13.34
N LEU A 23 3.82 20.18 -14.43
CA LEU A 23 2.92 19.20 -15.02
C LEU A 23 2.74 17.96 -14.15
N ASN A 24 3.81 17.39 -13.61
CA ASN A 24 3.76 16.28 -12.66
C ASN A 24 2.94 16.65 -11.43
N ARG A 25 3.18 17.84 -10.89
CA ARG A 25 2.42 18.35 -9.76
C ARG A 25 0.94 18.51 -10.09
N ALA A 26 0.61 19.06 -11.26
CA ALA A 26 -0.78 19.19 -11.70
C ALA A 26 -1.46 17.83 -11.86
N PHE A 27 -0.76 16.84 -12.42
CA PHE A 27 -1.25 15.47 -12.58
C PHE A 27 -1.50 14.80 -11.22
N GLU A 28 -0.53 14.86 -10.31
CA GLU A 28 -0.66 14.34 -8.95
C GLU A 28 -1.84 14.98 -8.20
N VAL A 29 -2.03 16.31 -8.33
CA VAL A 29 -3.17 17.01 -7.71
C VAL A 29 -4.50 16.56 -8.32
N ALA A 30 -4.57 16.35 -9.65
CA ALA A 30 -5.77 15.84 -10.30
C ALA A 30 -6.09 14.41 -9.81
N CYS A 31 -5.07 13.56 -9.71
CA CYS A 31 -5.18 12.22 -9.14
C CYS A 31 -5.66 12.27 -7.70
N ALA A 32 -4.96 13.01 -6.83
CA ALA A 32 -5.26 13.16 -5.41
C ALA A 32 -6.68 13.70 -5.14
N ASN A 33 -7.23 14.54 -6.04
CA ASN A 33 -8.59 15.07 -5.92
C ASN A 33 -9.67 14.23 -6.61
N GLY A 34 -9.31 13.19 -7.36
CA GLY A 34 -10.28 12.33 -8.05
C GLY A 34 -10.82 12.92 -9.36
N HIS A 35 -10.13 13.90 -9.96
CA HIS A 35 -10.54 14.55 -11.20
C HIS A 35 -10.16 13.71 -12.42
N LEU A 36 -10.89 12.61 -12.65
CA LEU A 36 -10.61 11.65 -13.73
C LEU A 36 -10.55 12.30 -15.12
N ASP A 37 -11.43 13.27 -15.41
CA ASP A 37 -11.44 13.94 -16.72
C ASP A 37 -10.19 14.80 -16.92
N SER A 38 -9.69 15.45 -15.87
CA SER A 38 -8.41 16.16 -15.91
C SER A 38 -7.24 15.20 -16.09
N VAL A 39 -7.27 14.04 -15.42
CA VAL A 39 -6.25 12.98 -15.61
C VAL A 39 -6.22 12.50 -17.07
N LYS A 40 -7.39 12.20 -17.65
CA LYS A 40 -7.48 11.82 -19.08
C LYS A 40 -6.97 12.91 -19.99
N TYR A 41 -7.42 14.14 -19.79
CA TYR A 41 -6.98 15.29 -20.59
C TYR A 41 -5.46 15.47 -20.55
N LEU A 42 -4.83 15.35 -19.37
CA LEU A 42 -3.38 15.48 -19.23
C LEU A 42 -2.60 14.35 -19.93
N LEU A 43 -3.20 13.16 -20.06
CA LEU A 43 -2.56 11.98 -20.67
C LEU A 43 -2.85 11.78 -22.16
N GLU A 44 -3.88 12.43 -22.70
CA GLU A 44 -4.24 12.38 -24.13
C GLU A 44 -3.50 13.42 -24.98
N ASN A 45 -2.95 14.46 -24.35
CA ASN A 45 -2.11 15.46 -25.02
C ASN A 45 -0.65 14.97 -25.16
N ASP A 46 0.15 15.66 -25.98
CA ASP A 46 1.59 15.42 -26.16
C ASP A 46 2.40 15.48 -24.84
N SER A 47 1.77 15.93 -23.75
CA SER A 47 2.27 15.98 -22.38
C SER A 47 2.48 14.62 -21.71
N LYS A 48 1.96 13.51 -22.26
CA LYS A 48 2.10 12.18 -21.62
C LYS A 48 3.56 11.76 -21.39
N SER A 49 4.47 12.09 -22.32
CA SER A 49 5.89 11.73 -22.19
C SER A 49 6.62 12.53 -21.10
N GLU A 50 5.99 13.60 -20.59
CA GLU A 50 6.56 14.49 -19.58
C GLU A 50 6.06 14.17 -18.16
N ILE A 51 5.05 13.30 -18.03
CA ILE A 51 4.47 12.89 -16.74
C ILE A 51 5.18 11.65 -16.20
N ASP A 52 5.73 11.74 -14.99
CA ASP A 52 6.31 10.64 -14.24
C ASP A 52 5.21 9.81 -13.57
N LEU A 53 4.83 8.73 -14.24
CA LEU A 53 3.83 7.77 -13.78
C LEU A 53 4.40 6.70 -12.84
N TRP A 54 5.70 6.76 -12.55
CA TRP A 54 6.40 5.83 -11.66
C TRP A 54 6.75 6.46 -10.31
N SER A 55 6.40 7.74 -10.12
CA SER A 55 6.56 8.47 -8.86
C SER A 55 5.80 7.78 -7.73
N GLU A 56 6.49 7.35 -6.67
CA GLU A 56 5.88 6.77 -5.47
C GLU A 56 4.76 7.68 -4.91
N SER A 57 4.96 9.00 -4.97
CA SER A 57 3.98 10.02 -4.56
C SER A 57 2.61 9.83 -5.24
N LEU A 58 2.59 9.54 -6.54
CA LEU A 58 1.35 9.30 -7.30
C LEU A 58 0.58 8.08 -6.74
N TYR A 59 1.28 6.98 -6.50
CA TYR A 59 0.70 5.74 -5.99
C TYR A 59 0.15 5.95 -4.57
N LEU A 60 0.92 6.65 -3.73
CA LEU A 60 0.52 7.02 -2.38
C LEU A 60 -0.76 7.85 -2.38
N GLU A 61 -0.84 8.91 -3.17
CA GLU A 61 -2.01 9.81 -3.16
C GLU A 61 -3.28 9.15 -3.72
N ILE A 62 -3.15 8.31 -4.77
CA ILE A 62 -4.27 7.51 -5.29
C ILE A 62 -4.80 6.59 -4.20
N CYS A 63 -3.91 5.87 -3.52
CA CYS A 63 -4.29 4.88 -2.52
C CYS A 63 -4.78 5.50 -1.22
N LYS A 64 -4.19 6.62 -0.79
CA LYS A 64 -4.56 7.35 0.42
C LYS A 64 -5.94 7.98 0.31
N PHE A 65 -6.24 8.59 -0.82
CA PHE A 65 -7.52 9.27 -1.05
C PHE A 65 -8.59 8.39 -1.72
N GLY A 66 -8.38 7.07 -1.83
CA GLY A 66 -9.41 6.14 -2.28
C GLY A 66 -9.80 6.30 -3.76
N ARG A 67 -8.86 6.70 -4.63
CA ARG A 67 -9.14 7.13 -6.01
C ARG A 67 -9.31 5.95 -6.99
N LEU A 68 -10.29 5.10 -6.72
CA LEU A 68 -10.54 3.84 -7.42
C LEU A 68 -10.71 3.99 -8.94
N GLU A 69 -11.50 4.97 -9.40
CA GLU A 69 -11.75 5.12 -10.84
C GLU A 69 -10.51 5.59 -11.61
N ILE A 70 -9.65 6.38 -10.96
CA ILE A 70 -8.34 6.78 -11.52
C ILE A 70 -7.40 5.57 -11.55
N LEU A 71 -7.34 4.80 -10.46
CA LEU A 71 -6.55 3.56 -10.43
C LEU A 71 -6.96 2.60 -11.54
N LYS A 72 -8.27 2.32 -11.69
CA LYS A 72 -8.80 1.47 -12.76
C LYS A 72 -8.39 1.97 -14.14
N PHE A 73 -8.53 3.28 -14.38
CA PHE A 73 -8.17 3.88 -15.66
C PHE A 73 -6.68 3.75 -15.97
N LEU A 74 -5.81 4.09 -15.03
CA LEU A 74 -4.36 4.03 -15.21
C LEU A 74 -3.87 2.57 -15.34
N TYR A 75 -4.44 1.64 -14.56
CA TYR A 75 -4.16 0.21 -14.68
C TYR A 75 -4.59 -0.35 -16.04
N ALA A 76 -5.83 -0.06 -16.48
CA ALA A 76 -6.32 -0.50 -17.79
C ALA A 76 -5.48 0.07 -18.95
N SER A 77 -4.90 1.26 -18.76
CA SER A 77 -4.02 1.91 -19.73
C SER A 77 -2.57 1.41 -19.67
N ARG A 78 -2.25 0.45 -18.79
CA ARG A 78 -0.89 -0.09 -18.54
C ARG A 78 0.11 0.99 -18.14
N MET A 79 -0.34 1.93 -17.31
CA MET A 79 0.43 3.10 -16.86
C MET A 79 0.88 2.99 -15.41
N LEU A 80 0.58 1.88 -14.73
CA LEU A 80 0.99 1.60 -13.35
C LEU A 80 1.56 0.21 -13.24
N ASP A 81 2.51 0.05 -12.32
CA ASP A 81 2.96 -1.24 -11.82
C ASP A 81 2.40 -1.48 -10.42
N ILE A 82 1.46 -2.43 -10.33
CA ILE A 82 0.77 -2.77 -9.09
C ILE A 82 1.73 -3.34 -8.03
N HIS A 83 2.85 -3.93 -8.46
CA HIS A 83 3.82 -4.61 -7.59
C HIS A 83 5.00 -3.72 -7.17
N LEU A 84 4.96 -2.42 -7.51
CA LEU A 84 5.97 -1.45 -7.10
C LEU A 84 6.18 -1.46 -5.57
N GLU A 85 7.45 -1.46 -5.15
CA GLU A 85 7.86 -1.36 -3.74
C GLU A 85 7.13 -2.33 -2.79
N ASP A 86 7.18 -3.62 -3.08
CA ASP A 86 6.50 -4.69 -2.32
C ASP A 86 5.00 -4.40 -2.15
N ASP A 87 4.29 -4.30 -3.28
CA ASP A 87 2.84 -4.07 -3.34
C ASP A 87 2.39 -2.84 -2.54
N LEU A 88 3.13 -1.74 -2.68
CA LEU A 88 2.90 -0.47 -1.97
C LEU A 88 1.43 -0.04 -2.03
N MET A 89 0.79 -0.17 -3.20
CA MET A 89 -0.61 0.21 -3.38
C MET A 89 -1.55 -0.52 -2.44
N PHE A 90 -1.36 -1.84 -2.27
CA PHE A 90 -2.20 -2.65 -1.40
C PHE A 90 -1.97 -2.30 0.07
N ARG A 91 -0.69 -2.15 0.46
CA ARG A 91 -0.31 -1.76 1.83
C ARG A 91 -0.96 -0.42 2.22
N VAL A 92 -0.84 0.58 1.37
CA VAL A 92 -1.34 1.95 1.62
C VAL A 92 -2.86 2.00 1.55
N ALA A 93 -3.49 1.29 0.62
CA ALA A 93 -4.95 1.18 0.59
C ALA A 93 -5.51 0.62 1.90
N CYS A 94 -4.85 -0.39 2.48
CA CYS A 94 -5.24 -0.94 3.77
C CYS A 94 -4.95 0.00 4.95
N GLU A 95 -3.77 0.63 4.96
CA GLU A 95 -3.35 1.60 5.98
C GLU A 95 -4.31 2.78 6.11
N TYR A 96 -4.87 3.26 4.99
CA TYR A 96 -5.84 4.37 4.97
C TYR A 96 -7.32 3.93 4.94
N GLY A 97 -7.59 2.64 5.11
CA GLY A 97 -8.96 2.15 5.25
C GLY A 97 -9.77 2.06 3.96
N ASN A 98 -9.11 2.14 2.81
CA ASN A 98 -9.74 2.14 1.49
C ASN A 98 -10.07 0.70 1.03
N LEU A 99 -11.08 0.09 1.66
CA LEU A 99 -11.51 -1.29 1.40
C LEU A 99 -11.79 -1.59 -0.08
N GLU A 100 -12.45 -0.67 -0.79
CA GLU A 100 -12.79 -0.89 -2.21
C GLU A 100 -11.55 -0.91 -3.12
N LEU A 101 -10.51 -0.13 -2.79
CA LEU A 101 -9.21 -0.24 -3.46
C LEU A 101 -8.54 -1.58 -3.13
N ALA A 102 -8.52 -2.00 -1.87
CA ALA A 102 -7.92 -3.27 -1.46
C ALA A 102 -8.60 -4.46 -2.16
N LYS A 103 -9.94 -4.47 -2.27
CA LYS A 103 -10.70 -5.47 -3.03
C LYS A 103 -10.39 -5.46 -4.52
N PHE A 104 -10.20 -4.29 -5.12
CA PHE A 104 -9.81 -4.17 -6.53
C PHE A 104 -8.41 -4.72 -6.78
N LEU A 105 -7.47 -4.47 -5.86
CA LEU A 105 -6.07 -4.91 -5.97
C LEU A 105 -5.88 -6.40 -5.69
N LEU A 106 -6.68 -7.00 -4.79
CA LEU A 106 -6.57 -8.40 -4.40
C LEU A 106 -6.50 -9.40 -5.58
N PRO A 107 -7.38 -9.36 -6.60
CA PRO A 107 -7.32 -10.30 -7.73
C PRO A 107 -6.09 -10.10 -8.64
N LEU A 108 -5.26 -9.08 -8.39
CA LEU A 108 -4.04 -8.79 -9.15
C LEU A 108 -2.79 -9.45 -8.54
N SER A 109 -2.97 -10.50 -7.72
CA SER A 109 -1.88 -11.30 -7.12
C SER A 109 -0.91 -10.53 -6.22
N VAL A 110 -1.43 -9.52 -5.50
CA VAL A 110 -0.65 -8.75 -4.52
C VAL A 110 -0.23 -9.60 -3.31
N ASN A 111 0.95 -9.35 -2.76
CA ASN A 111 1.42 -9.93 -1.51
C ASN A 111 0.79 -9.22 -0.30
N ILE A 112 -0.26 -9.82 0.25
CA ILE A 112 -0.98 -9.29 1.41
C ILE A 112 -0.13 -9.24 2.70
N CYS A 113 0.97 -9.99 2.77
CA CYS A 113 1.87 -10.07 3.93
C CYS A 113 3.17 -9.25 3.74
N ALA A 114 3.25 -8.44 2.68
CA ALA A 114 4.42 -7.61 2.37
C ALA A 114 4.86 -6.71 3.54
N LYS A 115 6.19 -6.50 3.64
CA LYS A 115 6.83 -5.71 4.72
C LYS A 115 6.33 -6.08 6.12
N HIS A 116 6.42 -7.36 6.47
CA HIS A 116 6.01 -7.90 7.79
C HIS A 116 4.54 -7.62 8.12
N ASP A 117 3.63 -7.94 7.19
CA ASP A 117 2.18 -7.77 7.38
C ASP A 117 1.76 -6.30 7.56
N TRP A 118 2.46 -5.36 6.90
CA TRP A 118 2.21 -3.91 7.00
C TRP A 118 0.72 -3.57 6.83
N ALA A 119 0.09 -4.12 5.80
CA ALA A 119 -1.32 -3.89 5.49
C ALA A 119 -2.22 -4.17 6.70
N PHE A 120 -2.03 -5.31 7.36
CA PHE A 120 -2.79 -5.69 8.54
C PHE A 120 -2.44 -4.83 9.75
N ARG A 121 -1.15 -4.63 10.02
CA ARG A 121 -0.69 -3.85 11.19
C ARG A 121 -1.23 -2.44 11.17
N PHE A 122 -1.08 -1.73 10.06
CA PHE A 122 -1.50 -0.33 9.97
C PHE A 122 -3.02 -0.18 9.87
N ALA A 123 -3.72 -1.11 9.20
CA ALA A 123 -5.20 -1.14 9.26
C ALA A 123 -5.70 -1.31 10.71
N CYS A 124 -5.03 -2.16 11.51
CA CYS A 124 -5.32 -2.30 12.94
C CYS A 124 -5.03 -1.00 13.70
N ILE A 125 -3.81 -0.44 13.58
CA ILE A 125 -3.39 0.77 14.29
C ILE A 125 -4.35 1.94 14.05
N ASN A 126 -4.77 2.13 12.79
CA ASN A 126 -5.67 3.20 12.37
C ASN A 126 -7.16 2.84 12.57
N LYS A 127 -7.46 1.66 13.14
CA LYS A 127 -8.81 1.18 13.47
C LYS A 127 -9.76 1.14 12.26
N HIS A 128 -9.24 0.74 11.11
CA HIS A 128 -10.04 0.52 9.90
C HIS A 128 -10.71 -0.87 9.95
N GLU A 129 -11.70 -1.02 10.84
CA GLU A 129 -12.32 -2.32 11.17
C GLU A 129 -12.79 -3.11 9.94
N ASN A 130 -13.41 -2.43 8.97
CA ASN A 130 -13.86 -3.04 7.72
C ASN A 130 -12.72 -3.65 6.87
N VAL A 131 -11.55 -2.99 6.84
CA VAL A 131 -10.34 -3.52 6.19
C VAL A 131 -9.73 -4.64 7.02
N VAL A 132 -9.70 -4.49 8.34
CA VAL A 132 -9.19 -5.53 9.25
C VAL A 132 -9.98 -6.82 9.10
N GLU A 133 -11.32 -6.76 9.12
CA GLU A 133 -12.18 -7.93 8.91
C GLU A 133 -11.92 -8.59 7.56
N PHE A 134 -11.78 -7.78 6.50
CA PHE A 134 -11.41 -8.26 5.18
C PHE A 134 -10.06 -8.98 5.19
N LEU A 135 -9.01 -8.38 5.77
CA LEU A 135 -7.67 -8.99 5.85
C LEU A 135 -7.66 -10.26 6.71
N LEU A 136 -8.34 -10.28 7.86
CA LEU A 136 -8.46 -11.48 8.70
C LEU A 136 -9.11 -12.63 7.93
N SER A 137 -10.11 -12.34 7.09
CA SER A 137 -10.74 -13.35 6.23
C SER A 137 -9.80 -13.93 5.18
N LEU A 138 -8.70 -13.25 4.84
CA LEU A 138 -7.70 -13.72 3.87
C LEU A 138 -6.50 -14.38 4.55
N LEU A 139 -6.10 -13.89 5.73
CA LEU A 139 -4.88 -14.29 6.44
C LEU A 139 -5.09 -15.55 7.28
N ASN A 140 -6.23 -15.69 7.96
CA ASN A 140 -6.50 -16.80 8.88
C ASN A 140 -7.00 -18.05 8.14
N GLN A 141 -6.21 -18.51 7.16
CA GLN A 141 -6.53 -19.66 6.30
C GLN A 141 -5.70 -20.89 6.62
N THR A 142 -4.68 -20.77 7.47
CA THR A 142 -3.78 -21.88 7.82
C THR A 142 -3.78 -22.15 9.32
N MET A 143 -3.40 -23.36 9.72
CA MET A 143 -3.28 -23.74 11.13
C MET A 143 -2.13 -23.02 11.85
N HIS A 144 -1.03 -22.74 11.14
CA HIS A 144 0.24 -22.32 11.75
C HIS A 144 0.44 -20.81 11.82
N GLU A 145 -0.38 -20.05 11.10
CA GLU A 145 -0.39 -18.59 11.14
C GLU A 145 -1.76 -18.10 11.60
N PHE A 146 -1.77 -17.10 12.48
CA PHE A 146 -3.01 -16.55 13.00
C PHE A 146 -2.87 -15.07 13.33
N HIS A 147 -3.77 -14.27 12.80
CA HIS A 147 -3.86 -12.84 12.99
C HIS A 147 -5.08 -12.52 13.86
N TYR A 148 -4.90 -11.60 14.80
CA TYR A 148 -5.95 -11.17 15.71
C TYR A 148 -5.91 -9.66 15.92
N TYR A 149 -7.10 -9.06 16.06
CA TYR A 149 -7.29 -7.62 16.25
C TYR A 149 -8.25 -7.34 17.39
N LYS A 150 -7.95 -6.33 18.19
CA LYS A 150 -8.88 -5.76 19.19
C LYS A 150 -8.50 -4.32 19.54
N ASP A 151 -9.40 -3.37 19.29
CA ASP A 151 -9.30 -1.96 19.70
C ASP A 151 -7.95 -1.27 19.33
N GLY A 152 -7.48 -1.47 18.10
CA GLY A 152 -6.21 -0.90 17.64
C GLY A 152 -4.97 -1.73 17.96
N GLU A 153 -5.11 -2.80 18.74
CA GLU A 153 -4.04 -3.78 18.97
C GLU A 153 -4.12 -4.92 17.96
N TYR A 154 -2.96 -5.38 17.53
CA TYR A 154 -2.81 -6.53 16.66
C TYR A 154 -1.89 -7.58 17.29
N TYR A 155 -2.13 -8.83 16.93
CA TYR A 155 -1.32 -9.97 17.30
C TYR A 155 -1.16 -10.83 16.05
N ILE A 156 0.08 -11.18 15.74
CA ILE A 156 0.41 -12.01 14.57
C ILE A 156 1.21 -13.21 15.07
N LEU A 157 0.58 -14.37 15.04
CA LEU A 157 1.22 -15.65 15.34
C LEU A 157 1.90 -16.18 14.09
N LYS A 158 3.18 -16.49 14.21
CA LYS A 158 3.95 -17.22 13.20
C LYS A 158 4.79 -18.31 13.84
N PRO A 159 5.17 -19.38 13.11
CA PRO A 159 6.05 -20.41 13.64
C PRO A 159 7.39 -19.85 14.14
N LEU A 160 8.00 -20.47 15.16
CA LEU A 160 9.31 -20.04 15.69
C LEU A 160 10.41 -19.96 14.63
N CYS A 161 10.35 -20.82 13.60
CA CYS A 161 11.30 -20.83 12.49
C CYS A 161 11.13 -19.65 11.52
N HIS A 162 10.06 -18.86 11.64
CA HIS A 162 9.87 -17.67 10.82
C HIS A 162 10.97 -16.63 11.11
N ALA A 163 11.71 -16.29 10.05
CA ALA A 163 12.66 -15.20 10.04
C ALA A 163 11.90 -13.87 9.92
N GLY A 164 11.37 -13.39 11.05
CA GLY A 164 10.81 -12.04 11.15
C GLY A 164 11.90 -10.98 11.33
N ASP A 165 11.49 -9.71 11.41
CA ASP A 165 12.40 -8.63 11.78
C ASP A 165 12.76 -8.78 13.27
N GLU A 166 14.06 -8.96 13.57
CA GLU A 166 14.58 -9.14 14.92
C GLU A 166 14.33 -7.92 15.83
N ARG A 167 14.00 -6.76 15.24
CA ARG A 167 13.67 -5.53 15.96
C ARG A 167 12.22 -5.51 16.45
N GLU A 168 11.37 -6.39 15.94
CA GLU A 168 9.98 -6.44 16.35
C GLU A 168 9.83 -7.12 17.69
N HIS A 169 9.09 -6.48 18.59
CA HIS A 169 8.73 -7.11 19.85
C HIS A 169 7.81 -8.31 19.60
N TYR A 170 8.17 -9.46 20.19
CA TYR A 170 7.34 -10.64 20.18
C TYR A 170 7.38 -11.36 21.53
N VAL A 171 6.32 -12.10 21.81
CA VAL A 171 6.23 -13.05 22.91
C VAL A 171 6.34 -14.47 22.35
N VAL A 172 7.01 -15.36 23.06
CA VAL A 172 7.05 -16.79 22.69
C VAL A 172 5.89 -17.51 23.36
N PHE A 173 5.11 -18.24 22.57
CA PHE A 173 4.03 -19.10 23.06
C PHE A 173 4.13 -20.45 22.33
N ASP A 174 4.40 -21.51 23.10
CA ASP A 174 4.62 -22.85 22.58
C ASP A 174 5.66 -22.87 21.43
N HIS A 175 5.29 -23.32 20.23
CA HIS A 175 6.15 -23.36 19.05
C HIS A 175 6.00 -22.13 18.12
N SER A 176 5.46 -21.02 18.63
CA SER A 176 5.16 -19.81 17.86
C SER A 176 5.73 -18.52 18.47
N LYS A 177 5.99 -17.54 17.60
CA LYS A 177 6.22 -16.13 17.96
C LYS A 177 4.92 -15.36 17.78
N ILE A 178 4.57 -14.54 18.77
CA ILE A 178 3.43 -13.63 18.75
C ILE A 178 3.96 -12.21 18.62
N TYR A 179 3.90 -11.64 17.43
CA TYR A 179 4.28 -10.25 17.19
C TYR A 179 3.13 -9.33 17.64
N CYS A 180 3.41 -8.39 18.53
CA CYS A 180 2.45 -7.43 19.05
C CYS A 180 3.15 -6.18 19.59
N ARG A 181 2.42 -5.06 19.73
CA ARG A 181 2.94 -3.83 20.37
C ARG A 181 2.70 -3.78 21.88
N SER A 182 1.75 -4.57 22.35
CA SER A 182 1.26 -4.59 23.72
C SER A 182 0.61 -5.93 24.03
N GLU A 183 0.77 -6.43 25.25
CA GLU A 183 0.18 -7.68 25.72
C GLU A 183 -1.25 -7.50 26.29
N LYS A 184 -1.84 -6.30 26.18
CA LYS A 184 -3.14 -5.92 26.76
C LYS A 184 -4.28 -6.93 26.47
N TYR A 185 -4.32 -7.48 25.26
CA TYR A 185 -5.32 -8.44 24.80
C TYR A 185 -4.69 -9.78 24.40
N LEU A 186 -3.50 -10.10 24.90
CA LEU A 186 -2.81 -11.36 24.57
C LEU A 186 -3.64 -12.59 24.98
N GLY A 187 -4.28 -12.56 26.15
CA GLY A 187 -5.17 -13.64 26.59
C GLY A 187 -6.39 -13.84 25.69
N ASP A 188 -6.98 -12.75 25.17
CA ASP A 188 -8.07 -12.85 24.19
C ASP A 188 -7.59 -13.45 22.87
N CYS A 189 -6.40 -13.04 22.41
CA CYS A 189 -5.77 -13.58 21.20
C CYS A 189 -5.56 -15.08 21.32
N LEU A 190 -4.97 -15.56 22.42
CA LEU A 190 -4.68 -16.98 22.63
C LEU A 190 -5.96 -17.82 22.66
N LYS A 191 -7.00 -17.34 23.35
CA LYS A 191 -8.31 -18.01 23.33
C LYS A 191 -8.88 -18.13 21.92
N LYS A 192 -8.77 -17.07 21.11
CA LYS A 192 -9.23 -17.09 19.72
C LYS A 192 -8.37 -17.96 18.81
N TYR A 193 -7.08 -18.05 19.09
CA TYR A 193 -6.17 -18.96 18.40
C TYR A 193 -6.53 -20.42 18.67
N GLU A 194 -6.86 -20.81 19.90
CA GLU A 194 -7.33 -22.17 20.22
C GLU A 194 -8.61 -22.53 19.44
N GLU A 195 -9.58 -21.61 19.38
CA GLU A 195 -10.80 -21.78 18.58
C GLU A 195 -10.48 -21.95 17.08
N HIS A 196 -9.52 -21.19 16.56
CA HIS A 196 -9.06 -21.30 15.17
C HIS A 196 -8.35 -22.62 14.89
N TYR A 197 -7.42 -23.02 15.75
CA TYR A 197 -6.63 -24.25 15.65
C TYR A 197 -7.55 -25.49 15.63
N SER A 198 -8.63 -25.48 16.39
CA SER A 198 -9.60 -26.58 16.45
C SER A 198 -10.36 -26.87 15.15
N LYS A 199 -10.26 -26.00 14.13
CA LYS A 199 -10.92 -26.16 12.83
C LYS A 199 -10.12 -27.01 11.83
N PHE A 200 -8.87 -27.32 12.14
CA PHE A 200 -7.95 -28.08 11.31
C PHE A 200 -7.62 -29.43 11.98
#